data_AF-A0A0L8FXY1-F1
#
_entry.id   AF-A0A0L8FXY1-F1
#
_cell.length_a   1.000
_cell.length_b   1.000
_cell.length_c   1.000
_cell.angle_alpha   90.00
_cell.angle_beta   90.00
_cell.angle_gamma   90.00
#
_symmetry.space_group_name_H-M   'P 1'
#
loop_
_entity.id
_entity.type
_entity.pdbx_description
1 polymer ?
#
loop_
_entity_poly.entity_id
_entity_poly.type
_entity_poly.pdbx_seq_one_letter_code
_entity_poly.pdbx_strand_id
1 'polypeptide(L)'
;MTGPALLNNRSPAGRKAFTVGSRPIHKLTHSTRLLAPTEYLNRHDRAAQYIHWVIFKNLDLHHDENWWEHKPPPVLENDHIALLWNFTIQTDRKIDANRPDIILKDFRQKSCLLIDMTVAIDINVSAKTYQKLSKYKDLEIEISKMWNLKTKTIPIVIGTLGMTAKRADYYLAQIPGNPKMAEVQKIVLMGTAHVLRKVLCM
;
A
#
# COMPACT_ATOMS: atom_id res chain seq x y z
N MET A 1 -59.51 33.51 -27.86
CA MET A 1 -59.65 32.29 -27.05
C MET A 1 -58.46 31.39 -27.33
N THR A 2 -57.75 31.02 -26.27
CA THR A 2 -56.87 29.83 -26.12
C THR A 2 -55.74 29.61 -27.14
N GLY A 3 -54.50 29.87 -26.73
CA GLY A 3 -53.32 29.24 -27.33
C GLY A 3 -53.08 27.82 -26.76
N PRO A 4 -52.22 27.02 -27.42
CA PRO A 4 -51.33 26.10 -26.71
C PRO A 4 -49.89 26.18 -27.24
N ALA A 5 -48.89 26.40 -26.39
CA ALA A 5 -48.17 25.41 -25.57
C ALA A 5 -47.10 24.62 -26.38
N LEU A 6 -45.84 25.09 -26.25
CA LEU A 6 -44.63 24.38 -26.65
C LEU A 6 -44.45 23.13 -25.77
N LEU A 7 -44.53 21.94 -26.37
CA LEU A 7 -44.19 20.67 -25.72
C LEU A 7 -42.91 20.08 -26.31
N ASN A 8 -41.81 20.48 -25.65
CA ASN A 8 -40.61 19.72 -25.31
C ASN A 8 -40.39 18.36 -26.01
N ASN A 9 -39.37 18.30 -26.88
CA ASN A 9 -38.79 17.06 -27.41
C ASN A 9 -38.17 16.23 -26.27
N ARG A 10 -38.80 15.11 -25.89
CA ARG A 10 -38.14 14.00 -25.18
C ARG A 10 -38.10 12.78 -26.09
N SER A 11 -36.89 12.43 -26.53
CA SER A 11 -36.59 11.09 -27.08
C SER A 11 -35.90 10.28 -25.98
N PRO A 12 -36.21 8.97 -25.82
CA PRO A 12 -35.88 8.24 -24.61
C PRO A 12 -34.40 7.84 -24.56
N ALA A 13 -33.82 7.98 -23.38
CA ALA A 13 -32.48 7.54 -23.03
C ALA A 13 -32.25 6.07 -23.42
N GLY A 14 -31.32 5.84 -24.35
CA GLY A 14 -30.78 4.52 -24.64
C GLY A 14 -30.08 3.97 -23.39
N ARG A 15 -30.69 2.96 -22.75
CA ARG A 15 -30.01 2.08 -21.80
C ARG A 15 -28.87 1.39 -22.54
N LYS A 16 -27.63 1.83 -22.33
CA LYS A 16 -26.45 1.04 -22.70
C LYS A 16 -26.40 -0.17 -21.77
N ALA A 17 -26.66 -1.34 -22.33
CA ALA A 17 -26.39 -2.62 -21.71
C ALA A 17 -24.92 -2.66 -21.27
N PHE A 18 -24.68 -3.04 -20.01
CA PHE A 18 -23.37 -3.10 -19.40
C PHE A 18 -22.74 -4.46 -19.73
N THR A 19 -22.03 -4.56 -20.86
CA THR A 19 -21.35 -5.79 -21.25
C THR A 19 -20.03 -5.93 -20.48
N VAL A 20 -19.96 -6.92 -19.59
CA VAL A 20 -18.79 -7.24 -18.73
C VAL A 20 -17.63 -7.90 -19.51
N GLY A 21 -17.82 -8.26 -20.77
CA GLY A 21 -16.96 -9.19 -21.51
C GLY A 21 -15.61 -8.69 -22.07
N SER A 22 -15.15 -7.47 -21.81
CA SER A 22 -13.97 -6.93 -22.51
C SER A 22 -13.03 -6.03 -21.70
N ARG A 23 -13.13 -6.02 -20.36
CA ARG A 23 -12.15 -5.30 -19.52
C ARG A 23 -10.97 -6.21 -19.17
N PRO A 24 -9.72 -5.76 -19.34
CA PRO A 24 -8.56 -6.49 -18.82
C PRO A 24 -8.72 -6.75 -17.31
N ILE A 25 -8.30 -7.93 -16.85
CA ILE A 25 -8.40 -8.36 -15.43
C ILE A 25 -7.87 -7.27 -14.48
N HIS A 26 -6.74 -6.64 -14.83
CA HIS A 26 -6.14 -5.56 -14.04
C HIS A 26 -6.99 -4.28 -13.94
N LYS A 27 -7.86 -4.04 -14.94
CA LYS A 27 -8.81 -2.92 -14.95
C LYS A 27 -10.04 -3.25 -14.12
N LEU A 28 -10.47 -4.51 -14.08
CA LEU A 28 -11.56 -4.98 -13.21
C LEU A 28 -11.18 -4.89 -11.73
N THR A 29 -9.94 -5.24 -11.38
CA THR A 29 -9.38 -5.16 -10.01
C THR A 29 -9.01 -3.75 -9.54
N HIS A 30 -9.26 -2.72 -10.36
CA HIS A 30 -9.07 -1.31 -9.99
C HIS A 30 -10.32 -0.45 -10.21
N SER A 31 -11.31 -0.90 -11.00
CA SER A 31 -12.43 -0.05 -11.46
C SER A 31 -13.78 -0.31 -10.79
N THR A 32 -13.91 -1.29 -9.91
CA THR A 32 -15.16 -1.58 -9.20
C THR A 32 -15.36 -0.64 -8.01
N ARG A 33 -16.15 0.44 -8.18
CA ARG A 33 -16.48 1.43 -7.12
C ARG A 33 -17.10 0.82 -5.85
N LEU A 34 -17.73 -0.35 -5.95
CA LEU A 34 -18.46 -1.00 -4.86
C LEU A 34 -17.59 -1.83 -3.90
N LEU A 35 -16.41 -2.30 -4.33
CA LEU A 35 -15.50 -3.13 -3.53
C LEU A 35 -14.17 -2.42 -3.18
N ALA A 36 -14.03 -1.16 -3.61
CA ALA A 36 -12.74 -0.49 -3.70
C ALA A 36 -12.06 -0.13 -2.36
N PRO A 37 -12.73 0.41 -1.33
CA PRO A 37 -11.98 0.87 -0.16
C PRO A 37 -11.46 -0.27 0.71
N THR A 38 -12.32 -1.21 1.09
CA THR A 38 -12.03 -2.20 2.14
C THR A 38 -11.15 -3.36 1.65
N GLU A 39 -11.42 -3.88 0.45
CA GLU A 39 -10.66 -5.03 -0.08
C GLU A 39 -9.29 -4.61 -0.65
N TYR A 40 -9.18 -3.40 -1.22
CA TYR A 40 -7.89 -2.88 -1.65
C TYR A 40 -6.99 -2.53 -0.47
N LEU A 41 -7.56 -2.04 0.64
CA LEU A 41 -6.83 -1.82 1.88
C LEU A 41 -6.38 -3.15 2.49
N ASN A 42 -7.24 -4.18 2.49
CA ASN A 42 -6.92 -5.48 3.07
C ASN A 42 -5.69 -6.16 2.42
N ARG A 43 -5.61 -6.20 1.07
CA ARG A 43 -4.44 -6.82 0.39
C ARG A 43 -3.13 -6.07 0.67
N HIS A 44 -3.21 -4.76 0.80
CA HIS A 44 -2.09 -3.89 1.14
C HIS A 44 -1.63 -4.14 2.59
N ASP A 45 -2.58 -4.06 3.52
CA ASP A 45 -2.31 -4.21 4.95
C ASP A 45 -1.80 -5.61 5.29
N ARG A 46 -2.29 -6.65 4.62
CA ARG A 46 -1.79 -8.02 4.78
C ARG A 46 -0.33 -8.19 4.32
N ALA A 47 0.05 -7.53 3.24
CA ALA A 47 1.44 -7.57 2.77
C ALA A 47 2.37 -6.77 3.72
N ALA A 48 1.92 -5.61 4.19
CA ALA A 48 2.65 -4.84 5.21
C ALA A 48 2.72 -5.58 6.56
N GLN A 49 1.66 -6.30 6.96
CA GLN A 49 1.61 -7.14 8.16
C GLN A 49 2.69 -8.23 8.11
N TYR A 50 2.84 -8.91 6.97
CA TYR A 50 3.91 -9.89 6.78
C TYR A 50 5.31 -9.27 6.93
N ILE A 51 5.55 -8.11 6.30
CA ILE A 51 6.83 -7.39 6.42
C ILE A 51 7.11 -7.05 7.89
N HIS A 52 6.10 -6.52 8.59
CA HIS A 52 6.19 -6.18 10.00
C HIS A 52 6.46 -7.41 10.88
N TRP A 53 5.82 -8.55 10.61
CA TRP A 53 6.10 -9.82 11.30
C TRP A 53 7.53 -10.31 11.09
N VAL A 54 8.06 -10.20 9.86
CA VAL A 54 9.47 -10.54 9.56
C VAL A 54 10.44 -9.66 10.37
N ILE A 55 10.15 -8.36 10.49
CA ILE A 55 10.96 -7.44 11.31
C ILE A 55 10.92 -7.88 12.78
N PHE A 56 9.72 -8.17 13.32
CA PHE A 56 9.57 -8.64 14.70
C PHE A 56 10.38 -9.90 14.97
N LYS A 57 10.29 -10.89 14.07
CA LYS A 57 11.04 -12.13 14.16
C LYS A 57 12.55 -11.91 14.11
N ASN A 58 13.04 -11.02 13.25
CA ASN A 58 14.47 -10.72 13.14
C ASN A 58 15.01 -9.93 14.33
N LEU A 59 14.17 -9.16 15.02
CA LEU A 59 14.54 -8.37 16.20
C LEU A 59 14.32 -9.14 17.50
N ASP A 60 14.03 -10.45 17.44
CA ASP A 60 13.71 -11.31 18.58
C ASP A 60 12.61 -10.74 19.50
N LEU A 61 11.66 -10.01 18.91
CA LEU A 61 10.49 -9.48 19.60
C LEU A 61 9.43 -10.58 19.71
N HIS A 62 8.59 -10.51 20.75
CA HIS A 62 7.47 -11.44 20.90
C HIS A 62 6.53 -11.36 19.68
N HIS A 63 6.34 -12.47 18.99
CA HIS A 63 5.56 -12.58 17.76
C HIS A 63 4.78 -13.90 17.72
N ASP A 64 3.67 -13.90 16.99
CA ASP A 64 2.88 -15.11 16.71
C ASP A 64 3.67 -16.08 15.82
N GLU A 65 3.40 -17.39 15.95
CA GLU A 65 4.09 -18.43 15.16
C GLU A 65 3.91 -18.19 13.66
N ASN A 66 2.72 -17.78 13.26
CA ASN A 66 2.36 -17.54 11.87
C ASN A 66 2.13 -16.05 11.57
N TRP A 67 2.64 -15.59 10.43
CA TRP A 67 2.50 -14.19 10.03
C TRP A 67 1.05 -13.72 9.82
N TRP A 68 0.12 -14.63 9.51
CA TRP A 68 -1.29 -14.29 9.26
C TRP A 68 -2.09 -14.04 10.55
N GLU A 69 -1.58 -14.51 11.69
CA GLU A 69 -2.10 -14.24 13.05
C GLU A 69 -1.55 -12.93 13.62
N HIS A 70 -0.35 -12.55 13.19
CA HIS A 70 0.38 -11.36 13.65
C HIS A 70 -0.46 -10.09 13.59
N LYS A 71 -0.68 -9.42 14.73
CA LYS A 71 -1.35 -8.11 14.77
C LYS A 71 -0.32 -7.02 15.07
N PRO A 72 0.08 -6.18 14.09
CA PRO A 72 1.02 -5.10 14.33
C PRO A 72 0.49 -4.16 15.44
N PRO A 73 1.22 -3.99 16.56
CA PRO A 73 0.87 -2.97 17.55
C PRO A 73 1.09 -1.58 16.94
N PRO A 74 0.27 -0.57 17.28
CA PRO A 74 0.43 0.78 16.74
C PRO A 74 1.81 1.39 17.02
N VAL A 75 2.34 1.14 18.22
CA VAL A 75 3.63 1.63 18.70
C VAL A 75 4.27 0.53 19.54
N LEU A 76 5.53 0.23 19.23
CA LEU A 76 6.44 -0.53 20.09
C LEU A 76 7.72 0.29 20.22
N GLU A 77 8.13 0.57 21.45
CA GLU A 77 9.33 1.37 21.72
C GLU A 77 10.09 0.77 22.89
N ASN A 78 11.41 0.70 22.75
CA ASN A 78 12.35 0.34 23.80
C ASN A 78 13.62 1.19 23.66
N ASP A 79 14.62 0.96 24.51
CA ASP A 79 15.86 1.74 24.56
C ASP A 79 16.70 1.71 23.26
N HIS A 80 16.40 0.82 22.32
CA HIS A 80 17.22 0.59 21.13
C HIS A 80 16.48 0.76 19.82
N ILE A 81 15.16 0.50 19.82
CA ILE A 81 14.34 0.57 18.63
C ILE A 81 12.98 1.21 18.94
N ALA A 82 12.41 1.85 17.93
CA ALA A 82 10.99 2.19 17.91
C ALA A 82 10.39 1.71 16.58
N LEU A 83 9.30 0.95 16.66
CA LEU A 83 8.59 0.40 15.52
C LEU A 83 7.15 0.90 15.57
N LEU A 84 6.76 1.70 14.58
CA LEU A 84 5.46 2.36 14.51
C LEU A 84 4.69 1.83 13.31
N TRP A 85 3.45 1.41 13.53
CA TRP A 85 2.55 0.91 12.50
C TRP A 85 1.51 1.97 12.15
N ASN A 86 1.40 2.33 10.88
CA ASN A 86 0.42 3.30 10.38
C ASN A 86 0.38 4.58 11.23
N PHE A 87 1.56 5.13 11.54
CA PHE A 87 1.69 6.29 12.42
C PHE A 87 1.88 7.57 11.61
N THR A 88 1.07 8.59 11.90
CA THR A 88 1.19 9.90 11.24
C THR A 88 2.27 10.71 11.95
N ILE A 89 3.33 11.06 11.22
CA ILE A 89 4.42 11.87 11.75
C ILE A 89 3.99 13.33 11.74
N GLN A 90 4.01 13.96 12.91
CA GLN A 90 3.86 15.41 13.03
C GLN A 90 5.20 16.07 12.71
N THR A 91 5.18 16.98 11.74
CA THR A 91 6.34 17.71 11.24
C THR A 91 6.10 19.20 11.38
N ASP A 92 7.17 19.99 11.55
CA ASP A 92 7.06 21.44 11.74
C ASP A 92 6.48 22.13 10.49
N ARG A 93 6.83 21.61 9.31
CA ARG A 93 6.24 22.03 8.04
C ARG A 93 5.13 21.06 7.65
N LYS A 94 4.13 21.57 6.94
CA LYS A 94 3.06 20.74 6.40
C LYS A 94 3.62 19.83 5.29
N ILE A 95 3.61 18.52 5.54
CA ILE A 95 3.92 17.49 4.56
C ILE A 95 2.69 16.57 4.42
N ASP A 96 2.07 16.54 3.24
CA ASP A 96 0.89 15.69 2.99
C ASP A 96 1.22 14.18 3.00
N ALA A 97 2.49 13.84 2.79
CA ALA A 97 3.00 12.48 2.68
C ALA A 97 3.64 11.99 3.99
N ASN A 98 2.99 12.18 5.14
CA ASN A 98 3.62 11.99 6.46
C ASN A 98 3.20 10.72 7.21
N ARG A 99 2.56 9.76 6.53
CA ARG A 99 2.08 8.51 7.14
C ARG A 99 2.54 7.28 6.34
N PRO A 100 3.79 6.83 6.56
CA PRO A 100 4.25 5.52 6.09
C PRO A 100 3.50 4.39 6.81
N ASP A 101 3.50 3.20 6.21
CA ASP A 101 2.84 2.02 6.81
C ASP A 101 3.64 1.47 7.99
N ILE A 102 4.97 1.48 7.88
CA ILE A 102 5.88 1.04 8.95
C ILE A 102 7.02 2.04 9.07
N ILE A 103 7.29 2.48 10.30
CA ILE A 103 8.45 3.29 10.64
C ILE A 103 9.31 2.48 11.60
N LEU A 104 10.55 2.18 11.22
CA LEU A 104 11.53 1.55 12.11
C LEU A 104 12.64 2.54 12.42
N LYS A 105 12.78 2.91 13.69
CA LYS A 105 13.91 3.67 14.21
C LYS A 105 14.86 2.70 14.90
N ASP A 106 16.14 2.78 14.55
CA ASP A 106 17.23 2.09 15.25
C ASP A 106 18.14 3.17 15.86
N PHE A 107 18.09 3.29 17.19
CA PHE A 107 18.86 4.28 17.93
C PHE A 107 20.35 3.91 18.03
N ARG A 108 20.69 2.62 17.92
CA ARG A 108 22.09 2.15 17.95
C ARG A 108 22.80 2.49 16.63
N GLN A 109 22.13 2.24 15.51
CA GLN A 109 22.67 2.54 14.17
C GLN A 109 22.44 4.00 13.75
N LYS A 110 21.71 4.77 14.56
CA LYS A 110 21.24 6.13 14.24
C LYS A 110 20.55 6.18 12.87
N SER A 111 19.67 5.22 12.60
CA SER A 111 18.99 5.07 11.32
C SER A 111 17.47 5.01 11.49
N CYS A 112 16.75 5.38 10.43
CA CYS A 112 15.30 5.29 10.37
C CYS A 112 14.88 4.78 8.99
N LEU A 113 14.00 3.77 8.94
CA LEU A 113 13.40 3.27 7.71
C LEU A 113 11.93 3.66 7.65
N LEU A 114 11.54 4.28 6.55
CA LEU A 114 10.13 4.54 6.21
C LEU A 114 9.72 3.52 5.16
N ILE A 115 9.02 2.48 5.58
CA ILE A 115 8.59 1.40 4.70
C ILE A 115 7.14 1.66 4.34
N ASP A 116 6.87 1.64 3.05
CA ASP A 116 5.55 1.93 2.53
C ASP A 116 5.25 0.91 1.42
N MET A 117 4.16 0.17 1.63
CA MET A 117 3.66 -0.88 0.77
C MET A 117 2.65 -0.28 -0.21
N THR A 118 2.58 -0.83 -1.42
CA THR A 118 1.52 -0.46 -2.37
C THR A 118 1.29 -1.57 -3.37
N VAL A 119 0.01 -1.81 -3.63
CA VAL A 119 -0.45 -2.62 -4.75
C VAL A 119 -0.85 -1.71 -5.90
N ALA A 120 -0.24 -1.89 -7.06
CA ALA A 120 -0.49 -1.08 -8.26
C ALA A 120 -0.93 -1.95 -9.44
N ILE A 121 -1.42 -1.33 -10.51
CA ILE A 121 -1.50 -1.99 -11.82
C ILE A 121 -0.07 -2.30 -12.26
N ASP A 122 0.16 -3.51 -12.77
CA ASP A 122 1.47 -4.01 -13.17
C ASP A 122 2.24 -2.99 -14.05
N ILE A 123 1.64 -2.47 -15.12
CA ILE A 123 2.29 -1.48 -16.02
C ILE A 123 2.81 -0.23 -15.31
N ASN A 124 2.25 0.10 -14.14
CA ASN A 124 2.58 1.30 -13.37
C ASN A 124 3.55 1.03 -12.20
N VAL A 125 3.99 -0.21 -11.97
CA VAL A 125 4.82 -0.57 -10.80
C VAL A 125 6.06 0.33 -10.72
N SER A 126 6.85 0.42 -11.79
CA SER A 126 8.07 1.26 -11.82
C SER A 126 7.77 2.75 -11.60
N ALA A 127 6.72 3.27 -12.24
CA ALA A 127 6.32 4.67 -12.10
C ALA A 127 5.86 4.97 -10.66
N LYS A 128 5.11 4.06 -10.04
CA LYS A 128 4.64 4.18 -8.66
C LYS A 128 5.77 4.09 -7.65
N THR A 129 6.77 3.24 -7.88
CA THR A 129 7.99 3.21 -7.05
C THR A 129 8.69 4.57 -7.07
N TYR A 130 8.92 5.16 -8.25
CA TYR A 130 9.58 6.46 -8.35
C TYR A 130 8.75 7.60 -7.73
N GLN A 131 7.43 7.60 -7.97
CA GLN A 131 6.51 8.57 -7.36
C GLN A 131 6.61 8.55 -5.83
N LYS A 132 6.71 7.37 -5.20
CA LYS A 132 6.85 7.27 -3.74
C LYS A 132 8.19 7.80 -3.25
N LEU A 133 9.29 7.42 -3.89
CA LEU A 133 10.61 7.94 -3.53
C LEU A 133 10.65 9.47 -3.58
N SER A 134 10.05 10.05 -4.62
CA SER A 134 9.97 11.51 -4.75
C SER A 134 9.04 12.12 -3.69
N LYS A 135 7.86 11.53 -3.45
CA LYS A 135 6.85 12.04 -2.51
C LYS A 135 7.37 12.07 -1.07
N TYR A 136 8.11 11.04 -0.66
CA TYR A 136 8.64 10.92 0.70
C TYR A 136 9.97 11.66 0.91
N LYS A 137 10.55 12.30 -0.12
CA LYS A 137 11.87 12.90 0.00
C LYS A 137 11.89 14.06 1.00
N ASP A 138 10.85 14.90 0.99
CA ASP A 138 10.73 16.01 1.94
C ASP A 138 10.58 15.50 3.37
N LEU A 139 9.78 14.45 3.56
CA LEU A 139 9.62 13.81 4.86
C LEU A 139 10.94 13.23 5.36
N GLU A 140 11.66 12.51 4.50
CA GLU A 140 12.97 11.92 4.82
C GLU A 140 13.96 12.99 5.33
N ILE A 141 14.02 14.15 4.67
CA ILE A 141 14.90 15.26 5.07
C ILE A 141 14.45 15.87 6.40
N GLU A 142 13.16 16.10 6.57
CA GLU A 142 12.59 16.74 7.75
C GLU A 142 12.80 15.90 9.00
N ILE A 143 12.39 14.63 8.95
CA ILE A 143 12.48 13.74 10.11
C ILE A 143 13.93 13.35 10.41
N SER A 144 14.82 13.32 9.39
CA SER A 144 16.25 13.11 9.64
C SER A 144 16.83 14.22 10.52
N LYS A 145 16.37 15.47 10.33
CA LYS A 145 16.77 16.61 11.16
C LYS A 145 16.10 16.56 12.53
N MET A 146 14.78 16.34 12.57
CA MET A 146 14.00 16.33 13.82
C MET A 146 14.44 15.23 14.78
N TRP A 147 14.71 14.03 14.27
CA TRP A 147 15.08 12.87 15.10
C TRP A 147 16.60 12.65 15.19
N ASN A 148 17.40 13.42 14.43
CA ASN A 148 18.85 13.22 14.32
C ASN A 148 19.22 11.77 13.91
N LEU A 149 18.45 11.19 12.99
CA LEU A 149 18.62 9.83 12.46
C LEU A 149 18.81 9.89 10.94
N LYS A 150 19.64 8.99 10.39
CA LYS A 150 19.76 8.81 8.94
C LYS A 150 18.51 8.09 8.43
N THR A 151 17.61 8.84 7.80
CA THR A 151 16.34 8.30 7.32
C THR A 151 16.45 7.83 5.88
N LYS A 152 15.81 6.71 5.55
CA LYS A 152 15.66 6.20 4.19
C LYS A 152 14.25 5.69 3.92
N THR A 153 13.69 6.07 2.77
CA THR A 153 12.42 5.52 2.29
C THR A 153 12.62 4.20 1.54
N ILE A 154 11.84 3.18 1.89
CA ILE A 154 11.82 1.85 1.29
C ILE A 154 10.42 1.60 0.67
N PRO A 155 10.23 1.91 -0.62
CA PRO A 155 8.96 1.66 -1.30
C PRO A 155 8.84 0.18 -1.72
N ILE A 156 7.83 -0.51 -1.22
CA ILE A 156 7.49 -1.88 -1.65
C ILE A 156 6.27 -1.79 -2.57
N VAL A 157 6.50 -1.85 -3.88
CA VAL A 157 5.43 -1.75 -4.88
C VAL A 157 5.31 -3.07 -5.64
N ILE A 158 4.13 -3.69 -5.53
CA ILE A 158 3.81 -4.95 -6.20
C ILE A 158 2.62 -4.74 -7.14
N GLY A 159 2.73 -5.29 -8.35
CA GLY A 159 1.66 -5.32 -9.33
C GLY A 159 0.55 -6.27 -8.93
N THR A 160 -0.68 -6.01 -9.37
CA THR A 160 -1.82 -6.89 -9.10
C THR A 160 -1.65 -8.32 -9.61
N LEU A 161 -0.86 -8.51 -10.67
CA LEU A 161 -0.51 -9.83 -11.21
C LEU A 161 0.87 -10.30 -10.71
N GLY A 162 1.39 -9.67 -9.65
CA GLY A 162 2.65 -10.03 -9.03
C GLY A 162 3.87 -9.38 -9.69
N MET A 163 3.72 -8.43 -10.62
CA MET A 163 4.90 -7.80 -11.24
C MET A 163 5.65 -6.93 -10.23
N THR A 164 6.99 -6.96 -10.29
CA THR A 164 7.86 -6.18 -9.39
C THR A 164 8.80 -5.30 -10.19
N ALA A 165 9.27 -4.21 -9.58
CA ALA A 165 10.32 -3.39 -10.18
C ALA A 165 11.69 -4.07 -10.07
N LYS A 166 12.60 -3.82 -11.02
CA LYS A 166 13.97 -4.39 -11.02
C LYS A 166 14.76 -4.18 -9.71
N ARG A 167 14.45 -3.12 -8.95
CA ARG A 167 15.13 -2.77 -7.68
C ARG A 167 14.36 -3.22 -6.43
N ALA A 168 13.27 -3.96 -6.59
CA ALA A 168 12.42 -4.32 -5.46
C ALA A 168 13.15 -5.22 -4.45
N ASP A 169 14.00 -6.16 -4.92
CA ASP A 169 14.82 -7.00 -4.04
C ASP A 169 15.85 -6.19 -3.25
N TYR A 170 16.45 -5.16 -3.87
CA TYR A 170 17.35 -4.23 -3.19
C TYR A 170 16.65 -3.49 -2.05
N TYR A 171 15.37 -3.15 -2.19
CA TYR A 171 14.59 -2.51 -1.14
C TYR A 171 14.27 -3.47 0.01
N LEU A 172 13.83 -4.70 -0.30
CA LEU A 172 13.54 -5.71 0.72
C LEU A 172 14.78 -6.13 1.52
N ALA A 173 15.95 -6.22 0.87
CA ALA A 173 17.20 -6.58 1.52
C ALA A 173 17.66 -5.56 2.60
N GLN A 174 17.12 -4.34 2.58
CA GLN A 174 17.43 -3.32 3.60
C GLN A 174 16.54 -3.41 4.82
N ILE A 175 15.44 -4.16 4.75
CA ILE A 175 14.54 -4.38 5.88
C ILE A 175 15.13 -5.50 6.74
N PRO A 176 15.20 -5.34 8.08
CA PRO A 176 15.62 -6.41 8.96
C PRO A 176 14.82 -7.70 8.73
N GLY A 177 15.51 -8.84 8.66
CA GLY A 177 14.92 -10.14 8.34
C GLY A 177 14.75 -10.43 6.85
N ASN A 178 15.06 -9.47 5.97
CA ASN A 178 15.04 -9.61 4.51
C ASN A 178 13.75 -10.32 4.01
N PRO A 179 12.57 -9.67 4.11
CA PRO A 179 11.31 -10.29 3.76
C PRO A 179 11.35 -10.87 2.34
N LYS A 180 10.94 -12.14 2.20
CA LYS A 180 10.99 -12.82 0.91
C LYS A 180 10.01 -12.20 -0.09
N MET A 181 10.51 -11.75 -1.24
CA MET A 181 9.69 -11.18 -2.32
C MET A 181 8.56 -12.13 -2.75
N ALA A 182 8.87 -13.42 -2.88
CA ALA A 182 7.92 -14.44 -3.29
C ALA A 182 6.69 -14.51 -2.35
N GLU A 183 6.87 -14.37 -1.04
CA GLU A 183 5.76 -14.35 -0.08
C GLU A 183 4.94 -13.06 -0.21
N VAL A 184 5.59 -11.90 -0.36
CA VAL A 184 4.88 -10.63 -0.59
C VAL A 184 4.04 -10.70 -1.86
N GLN A 185 4.61 -11.21 -2.96
CA GLN A 185 3.88 -11.42 -4.23
C GLN A 185 2.71 -12.38 -4.06
N LYS A 186 2.92 -13.51 -3.37
CA LYS A 186 1.89 -14.51 -3.09
C LYS A 186 0.71 -13.89 -2.32
N ILE A 187 0.97 -13.08 -1.29
CA ILE A 187 -0.07 -12.38 -0.53
C ILE A 187 -0.90 -11.47 -1.45
N VAL A 188 -0.23 -10.68 -2.29
CA VAL A 188 -0.90 -9.77 -3.23
C VAL A 188 -1.72 -10.52 -4.29
N LEU A 189 -1.18 -11.62 -4.83
CA LEU A 189 -1.87 -12.46 -5.80
C LEU A 189 -3.11 -13.13 -5.20
N MET A 190 -2.99 -13.67 -3.99
CA MET A 190 -4.12 -14.30 -3.29
C MET A 190 -5.21 -13.28 -2.96
N GLY A 191 -4.83 -12.07 -2.51
CA GLY A 191 -5.77 -10.96 -2.30
C GLY A 191 -6.45 -10.54 -3.61
N THR A 192 -5.70 -10.48 -4.71
CA THR A 192 -6.27 -10.15 -6.03
C THR A 192 -7.22 -11.24 -6.53
N ALA A 193 -6.89 -12.52 -6.37
CA ALA A 193 -7.76 -13.64 -6.71
C ALA A 193 -9.05 -13.65 -5.87
N HIS A 194 -8.95 -13.31 -4.58
CA HIS A 194 -10.13 -13.15 -3.71
C HIS A 194 -11.07 -12.06 -4.20
N VAL A 195 -10.54 -10.89 -4.54
CA VAL A 195 -11.32 -9.79 -5.13
C VAL A 195 -11.97 -10.22 -6.44
N LEU A 196 -11.24 -10.92 -7.31
CA LEU A 196 -11.78 -11.42 -8.57
C LEU A 196 -12.93 -12.40 -8.37
N ARG A 197 -12.79 -13.36 -7.42
CA ARG A 197 -13.88 -14.28 -7.07
C ARG A 197 -15.12 -13.53 -6.61
N LYS A 198 -14.97 -12.54 -5.73
CA LYS A 198 -16.11 -11.71 -5.31
C LYS A 198 -16.77 -10.96 -6.47
N VAL A 199 -15.97 -10.38 -7.37
CA VAL A 199 -16.49 -9.64 -8.54
C VAL A 199 -17.21 -10.55 -9.53
N LEU A 200 -16.69 -11.76 -9.77
CA LEU A 200 -17.22 -12.69 -10.76
C LEU A 200 -18.36 -13.56 -10.23
N CYS A 201 -18.46 -13.73 -8.91
CA CYS A 201 -19.57 -14.44 -8.25
C CYS A 201 -20.73 -13.51 -7.85
N MET A 202 -20.66 -12.21 -8.16
CA MET A 202 -21.78 -11.26 -8.10
C MET A 202 -22.45 -11.15 -9.47
#